data_AF-W9R9Q2-F1
#
_entry.id   AF-W9R9Q2-F1
#
_cell.length_a   1.000
_cell.length_b   1.000
_cell.length_c   1.000
_cell.angle_alpha   90.00
_cell.angle_beta   90.00
_cell.angle_gamma   90.00
#
_symmetry.space_group_name_H-M   'P 1'
#
loop_
_entity.id
_entity.type
_entity.pdbx_description
1 polymer ?
#
loop_
_entity_poly.entity_id
_entity_poly.type
_entity_poly.pdbx_seq_one_letter_code
_entity_poly.pdbx_strand_id
1 'polypeptide(L)'
;MTWIIRYSFLDEDLTSSLSEGLWRRASSSGAFTPTDKRAFGIAVDIYEAGLLFAYLAFVPFCEAGVVDSLSLQILASLQTVIMYVMPLAWQRLLESTFKLDIEACREYCLADDRLLDAVKFLDLGDGAGWELLQAMLNPDFRKRPVAEAVLNHRFVTGAGQ
;
A
#
# COMPACT_ATOMS: atom_id res chain seq x y z
N MET A 1 -23.13 32.43 24.12
CA MET A 1 -23.17 32.40 22.63
C MET A 1 -22.26 31.28 22.19
N THR A 2 -22.84 30.11 21.89
CA THR A 2 -22.10 28.90 21.52
C THR A 2 -22.20 28.74 20.01
N TRP A 3 -21.08 28.87 19.29
CA TRP A 3 -21.03 28.59 17.86
C TRP A 3 -21.05 27.08 17.66
N ILE A 4 -22.19 26.54 17.26
CA ILE A 4 -22.26 25.21 16.66
C ILE A 4 -21.72 25.36 15.24
N ILE A 5 -20.48 24.92 15.01
CA ILE A 5 -19.92 24.79 13.65
C ILE A 5 -20.72 23.67 12.96
N ARG A 6 -21.47 24.02 11.90
CA ARG A 6 -22.18 23.04 11.08
C ARG A 6 -21.20 22.35 10.13
N TYR A 7 -20.77 21.15 10.51
CA TYR A 7 -19.85 20.29 9.74
C TYR A 7 -20.34 19.94 8.32
N SER A 8 -21.65 19.95 8.08
CA SER A 8 -22.27 19.49 6.83
C SER A 8 -21.87 20.27 5.58
N PHE A 9 -21.50 21.55 5.70
CA PHE A 9 -21.08 22.36 4.55
C PHE A 9 -19.63 22.06 4.11
N LEU A 10 -18.76 21.69 5.06
CA LEU A 10 -17.37 21.34 4.76
C LEU A 10 -17.28 19.96 4.10
N ASP A 11 -18.12 19.01 4.50
CA ASP A 11 -18.10 17.65 3.94
C ASP A 11 -18.49 17.60 2.46
N GLU A 12 -19.45 18.40 1.99
CA GLU A 12 -19.88 18.41 0.58
C GLU A 12 -18.82 19.02 -0.37
N ASP A 13 -18.17 20.11 0.03
CA ASP A 13 -17.08 20.72 -0.74
C ASP A 13 -15.80 19.86 -0.70
N LEU A 14 -15.53 19.17 0.41
CA LEU A 14 -14.39 18.26 0.51
C LEU A 14 -14.62 16.98 -0.30
N THR A 15 -15.82 16.38 -0.23
CA THR A 15 -16.14 15.16 -0.99
C THR A 15 -16.21 15.44 -2.48
N SER A 16 -16.77 16.58 -2.90
CA SER A 16 -16.76 16.98 -4.31
C SER A 16 -15.34 17.17 -4.83
N SER A 17 -14.47 17.90 -4.10
CA SER A 17 -13.06 18.10 -4.50
C SER A 17 -12.23 16.81 -4.48
N LEU A 18 -12.40 15.93 -3.49
CA LEU A 18 -11.76 14.61 -3.43
C LEU A 18 -12.22 13.72 -4.59
N SER A 19 -13.51 13.73 -4.89
CA SER A 19 -14.07 12.96 -6.02
C SER A 19 -13.56 13.49 -7.36
N GLU A 20 -13.41 14.80 -7.54
CA GLU A 20 -12.81 15.38 -8.74
C GLU A 20 -11.37 14.91 -8.94
N GLY A 21 -10.56 14.91 -7.88
CA GLY A 21 -9.18 14.42 -7.94
C GLY A 21 -9.12 12.94 -8.35
N LEU A 22 -10.02 12.11 -7.82
CA LEU A 22 -10.14 10.71 -8.19
C LEU A 22 -10.57 10.54 -9.65
N TRP A 23 -11.54 11.31 -10.13
CA TRP A 23 -12.00 11.25 -11.53
C TRP A 23 -10.97 11.73 -12.55
N ARG A 24 -10.16 12.75 -12.20
CA ARG A 24 -9.03 13.17 -13.03
C ARG A 24 -8.00 12.06 -13.16
N ARG A 25 -7.62 11.41 -12.05
CA ARG A 25 -6.70 10.26 -12.06
C ARG A 25 -7.27 9.09 -12.85
N ALA A 26 -8.54 8.73 -12.62
CA ALA A 26 -9.22 7.68 -13.37
C ALA A 26 -9.15 7.93 -14.88
N SER A 27 -9.46 9.16 -15.31
CA SER A 27 -9.41 9.55 -16.72
C SER A 27 -7.99 9.47 -17.29
N SER A 28 -6.98 9.90 -16.52
CA SER A 28 -5.56 9.78 -16.93
C SER A 28 -5.09 8.34 -17.06
N SER A 29 -5.70 7.41 -16.32
CA SER A 29 -5.47 5.95 -16.40
C SER A 29 -6.36 5.25 -17.44
N GLY A 30 -7.09 6.03 -18.26
CA GLY A 30 -7.93 5.52 -19.34
C GLY A 30 -9.28 4.97 -18.87
N ALA A 31 -9.77 5.33 -17.69
CA ALA A 31 -11.09 4.97 -17.19
C ALA A 31 -12.10 6.10 -17.48
N PHE A 32 -12.82 5.98 -18.60
CA PHE A 32 -13.74 7.03 -19.07
C PHE A 32 -15.21 6.74 -18.78
N THR A 33 -15.61 5.47 -18.71
CA THR A 33 -17.00 5.11 -18.41
C THR A 33 -17.28 5.15 -16.91
N PRO A 34 -18.53 5.36 -16.46
CA PRO A 34 -18.88 5.28 -15.04
C PRO A 34 -18.47 3.95 -14.39
N THR A 35 -18.58 2.85 -15.13
CA THR A 35 -18.17 1.52 -14.67
C THR A 35 -16.66 1.43 -14.49
N ASP A 36 -15.86 1.90 -15.47
CA ASP A 36 -14.40 1.88 -15.36
C ASP A 36 -13.90 2.78 -14.23
N LYS A 37 -14.58 3.92 -14.05
CA LYS A 37 -14.32 4.87 -12.96
C LYS A 37 -14.54 4.24 -11.59
N ARG A 38 -15.62 3.47 -11.42
CA ARG A 38 -15.85 2.68 -10.20
C ARG A 38 -14.79 1.61 -10.00
N ALA A 39 -14.45 0.86 -11.05
CA ALA A 39 -13.41 -0.16 -11.00
C ALA A 39 -12.04 0.43 -10.64
N PHE A 40 -11.72 1.62 -11.17
CA PHE A 40 -10.52 2.37 -10.83
C PHE A 40 -10.47 2.72 -9.34
N GLY A 41 -11.57 3.23 -8.76
CA GLY A 41 -11.64 3.53 -7.33
C GLY A 41 -11.35 2.30 -6.47
N ILE A 42 -12.03 1.18 -6.74
CA ILE A 42 -11.79 -0.09 -6.03
C ILE A 42 -10.33 -0.54 -6.17
N ALA A 43 -9.78 -0.44 -7.39
CA ALA A 43 -8.40 -0.84 -7.65
C ALA A 43 -7.36 0.08 -6.97
N VAL A 44 -7.71 1.34 -6.67
CA VAL A 44 -6.88 2.23 -5.83
C VAL A 44 -6.90 1.75 -4.38
N ASP A 45 -8.06 1.40 -3.83
CA ASP A 45 -8.15 0.86 -2.46
C ASP A 45 -7.32 -0.44 -2.31
N ILE A 46 -7.34 -1.31 -3.32
CA ILE A 46 -6.52 -2.53 -3.35
C ILE A 46 -5.03 -2.22 -3.39
N TYR A 47 -4.63 -1.19 -4.13
CA TYR A 47 -3.23 -0.75 -4.18
C TYR A 47 -2.75 -0.21 -2.83
N GLU A 48 -3.55 0.65 -2.21
CA GLU A 48 -3.26 1.19 -0.88
C GLU A 48 -3.22 0.09 0.18
N ALA A 49 -4.13 -0.89 0.10
CA ALA A 49 -4.10 -2.08 0.95
C ALA A 49 -2.82 -2.93 0.72
N GLY A 50 -2.31 -3.00 -0.51
CA GLY A 50 -1.07 -3.69 -0.84
C GLY A 50 0.15 -3.02 -0.21
N LEU A 51 0.21 -1.70 -0.23
CA LEU A 51 1.25 -0.93 0.45
C LEU A 51 1.18 -1.10 1.97
N LEU A 52 -0.05 -1.09 2.53
CA LEU A 52 -0.25 -1.37 3.95
C LEU A 52 0.18 -2.79 4.32
N PHE A 53 -0.14 -3.78 3.48
CA PHE A 53 0.30 -5.15 3.66
C PHE A 53 1.82 -5.27 3.66
N ALA A 54 2.52 -4.68 2.69
CA ALA A 54 3.98 -4.62 2.68
C ALA A 54 4.53 -3.97 3.96
N TYR A 55 3.95 -2.85 4.39
CA TYR A 55 4.35 -2.21 5.65
C TYR A 55 4.20 -3.16 6.85
N LEU A 56 3.04 -3.79 7.03
CA LEU A 56 2.78 -4.71 8.13
C LEU A 56 3.63 -5.98 8.06
N ALA A 57 4.05 -6.41 6.87
CA ALA A 57 4.94 -7.54 6.70
C ALA A 57 6.39 -7.23 7.09
N PHE A 58 6.82 -5.97 7.12
CA PHE A 58 8.21 -5.60 7.41
C PHE A 58 8.39 -4.96 8.79
N VAL A 59 7.42 -4.17 9.27
CA VAL A 59 7.48 -3.51 10.59
C VAL A 59 7.80 -4.44 11.77
N PRO A 60 7.18 -5.63 11.91
CA PRO A 60 7.41 -6.46 13.08
C PRO A 60 8.76 -7.20 13.05
N PHE A 61 9.42 -7.27 11.88
CA PHE A 61 10.65 -8.05 11.70
C PHE A 61 11.90 -7.18 11.50
N CYS A 62 11.73 -5.89 11.21
CA CYS A 62 12.84 -4.96 11.15
C CYS A 62 13.27 -4.56 12.58
N GLU A 63 14.55 -4.68 12.91
CA GLU A 63 15.09 -4.07 14.14
C GLU A 63 14.76 -2.56 14.16
N ALA A 64 14.44 -2.02 15.35
CA ALA A 64 14.29 -0.58 15.53
C ALA A 64 15.57 0.11 15.06
N GLY A 65 15.49 0.96 14.03
CA GLY A 65 16.67 1.55 13.40
C GLY A 65 16.92 1.15 11.94
N VAL A 66 16.37 0.04 11.45
CA VAL A 66 16.71 -0.49 10.11
C VAL A 66 15.97 0.26 9.03
N VAL A 67 14.66 0.36 9.21
CA VAL A 67 13.80 1.25 8.42
C VAL A 67 14.14 2.72 8.74
N ASP A 68 14.76 2.99 9.90
CA ASP A 68 15.24 4.32 10.27
C ASP A 68 16.51 4.74 9.53
N SER A 69 17.36 3.80 9.11
CA SER A 69 18.55 4.10 8.31
C SER A 69 18.21 4.37 6.84
N LEU A 70 17.16 3.76 6.31
CA LEU A 70 16.68 4.02 4.94
C LEU A 70 15.67 5.19 4.88
N SER A 71 15.10 5.65 6.01
CA SER A 71 14.06 6.70 6.00
C SER A 71 13.92 7.62 7.24
N LEU A 72 14.57 7.42 8.40
CA LEU A 72 14.26 8.15 9.65
C LEU A 72 15.45 8.74 10.43
N GLN A 73 16.51 9.24 9.80
CA GLN A 73 17.51 10.04 10.56
C GLN A 73 16.99 11.42 11.02
N ILE A 74 15.77 11.85 10.61
CA ILE A 74 15.21 13.16 10.95
C ILE A 74 13.91 13.08 11.81
N LEU A 75 13.29 11.90 11.99
CA LEU A 75 11.89 11.84 12.46
C LEU A 75 11.59 10.84 13.61
N ALA A 76 12.61 10.25 14.24
CA ALA A 76 12.44 9.20 15.25
C ALA A 76 11.86 9.65 16.61
N SER A 77 11.49 10.93 16.79
CA SER A 77 11.05 11.43 18.10
C SER A 77 9.53 11.49 18.30
N LEU A 78 8.71 11.06 17.34
CA LEU A 78 7.25 11.08 17.50
C LEU A 78 6.61 9.81 16.94
N GLN A 79 6.01 9.01 17.84
CA GLN A 79 5.20 7.81 17.57
C GLN A 79 4.16 8.00 16.44
N THR A 80 3.72 9.24 16.22
CA THR A 80 2.75 9.62 15.19
C THR A 80 3.33 9.62 13.77
N VAL A 81 4.64 9.84 13.58
CA VAL A 81 5.25 10.01 12.25
C VAL A 81 5.52 8.67 11.57
N ILE A 82 5.80 7.61 12.33
CA ILE A 82 6.04 6.26 11.81
C ILE A 82 4.82 5.75 11.01
N MET A 83 3.60 6.04 11.46
CA MET A 83 2.36 5.64 10.79
C MET A 83 2.11 6.37 9.45
N TYR A 84 2.55 7.62 9.32
CA TYR A 84 2.31 8.42 8.10
C TYR A 84 3.48 8.39 7.11
N VAL A 85 4.72 8.25 7.57
CA VAL A 85 5.91 8.38 6.72
C VAL A 85 6.38 7.04 6.15
N MET A 86 6.15 5.93 6.85
CA MET A 86 6.57 4.61 6.38
C MET A 86 5.79 4.08 5.17
N PRO A 87 4.46 4.26 5.05
CA PRO A 87 3.75 3.90 3.82
C PRO A 87 4.28 4.67 2.60
N LEU A 88 4.64 5.95 2.79
CA LEU A 88 5.25 6.78 1.74
C LEU A 88 6.70 6.34 1.40
N ALA A 89 7.49 5.90 2.39
CA ALA A 89 8.82 5.36 2.15
C ALA A 89 8.75 4.05 1.35
N TRP A 90 7.83 3.16 1.72
CA TRP A 90 7.57 1.93 0.99
C TRP A 90 7.07 2.18 -0.43
N GLN A 91 6.14 3.12 -0.58
CA GLN A 91 5.68 3.57 -1.89
C GLN A 91 6.86 4.07 -2.73
N ARG A 92 7.73 4.92 -2.17
CA ARG A 92 8.90 5.43 -2.88
C ARG A 92 9.87 4.31 -3.26
N LEU A 93 10.15 3.39 -2.35
CA LEU A 93 11.04 2.27 -2.62
C LEU A 93 10.50 1.41 -3.77
N LEU A 94 9.23 1.02 -3.71
CA LEU A 94 8.61 0.17 -4.72
C LEU A 94 8.40 0.90 -6.04
N GLU A 95 7.76 2.07 -6.03
CA GLU A 95 7.43 2.81 -7.26
C GLU A 95 8.66 3.50 -7.89
N SER A 96 9.53 4.11 -7.10
CA SER A 96 10.63 4.92 -7.62
C SER A 96 11.90 4.10 -7.83
N THR A 97 12.31 3.28 -6.85
CA THR A 97 13.57 2.54 -6.92
C THR A 97 13.40 1.28 -7.77
N PHE A 98 12.41 0.45 -7.45
CA PHE A 98 12.21 -0.84 -8.13
C PHE A 98 11.23 -0.79 -9.30
N LYS A 99 10.54 0.34 -9.53
CA LYS A 99 9.54 0.48 -10.61
C LYS A 99 8.45 -0.61 -10.57
N LEU A 100 8.05 -1.00 -9.35
CA LEU A 100 7.11 -2.07 -9.05
C LEU A 100 7.60 -3.48 -9.46
N ASP A 101 8.91 -3.64 -9.67
CA ASP A 101 9.56 -4.94 -9.76
C ASP A 101 9.69 -5.55 -8.36
N ILE A 102 8.69 -6.36 -8.01
CA ILE A 102 8.60 -7.00 -6.70
C ILE A 102 9.70 -8.06 -6.52
N GLU A 103 10.15 -8.71 -7.60
CA GLU A 103 11.22 -9.71 -7.49
C GLU A 103 12.56 -9.02 -7.20
N ALA A 104 12.88 -7.93 -7.90
CA ALA A 104 14.07 -7.14 -7.60
C ALA A 104 14.04 -6.57 -6.17
N CYS A 105 12.86 -6.18 -5.68
CA CYS A 105 12.69 -5.77 -4.29
C CYS A 105 12.93 -6.93 -3.31
N ARG A 106 12.44 -8.13 -3.63
CA ARG A 106 12.66 -9.34 -2.82
C ARG A 106 14.14 -9.69 -2.74
N GLU A 107 14.85 -9.68 -3.86
CA GLU A 107 16.31 -9.93 -3.91
C GLU A 107 17.09 -8.91 -3.07
N TYR A 108 16.72 -7.63 -3.16
CA TYR A 108 17.31 -6.59 -2.33
C TYR A 108 17.08 -6.83 -0.83
N CYS A 109 15.85 -7.17 -0.44
CA CYS A 109 15.53 -7.48 0.96
C CYS A 109 16.23 -8.76 1.43
N LEU A 110 16.41 -9.75 0.57
CA LEU A 110 17.11 -10.99 0.89
C LEU A 110 18.61 -10.77 1.14
N ALA A 111 19.20 -9.75 0.52
CA ALA A 111 20.61 -9.39 0.70
C ALA A 111 20.89 -8.63 2.02
N ASP A 112 19.86 -8.18 2.74
CA ASP A 112 19.98 -7.51 4.03
C ASP A 112 19.48 -8.43 5.15
N ASP A 113 20.39 -8.94 5.98
CA ASP A 113 20.09 -9.86 7.09
C ASP A 113 19.00 -9.33 8.03
N ARG A 114 18.86 -8.00 8.12
CA ARG A 114 17.89 -7.33 8.99
C ARG A 114 16.46 -7.37 8.46
N LEU A 115 16.28 -7.70 7.18
CA LEU A 115 15.00 -7.83 6.50
C LEU A 115 14.61 -9.30 6.26
N LEU A 116 15.52 -10.23 6.57
CA LEU A 116 15.41 -11.64 6.21
C LEU A 116 14.15 -12.30 6.79
N ASP A 117 13.74 -11.95 8.00
CA ASP A 117 12.55 -12.55 8.62
C ASP A 117 11.25 -12.07 7.96
N ALA A 118 11.20 -10.82 7.47
CA ALA A 118 10.08 -10.36 6.64
C ALA A 118 10.05 -11.09 5.29
N VAL A 119 11.21 -11.34 4.68
CA VAL A 119 11.31 -12.12 3.44
C VAL A 119 10.83 -13.55 3.66
N LYS A 120 11.26 -14.23 4.73
CA LYS A 120 10.79 -15.57 5.10
C LYS A 120 9.29 -15.61 5.32
N PHE A 121 8.72 -14.59 5.96
CA PHE A 121 7.28 -14.48 6.17
C PHE A 121 6.52 -14.39 4.84
N LEU A 122 6.98 -13.56 3.91
CA LEU A 122 6.37 -13.43 2.58
C LEU A 122 6.62 -14.64 1.66
N ASP A 123 7.69 -15.40 1.92
CA ASP A 123 8.00 -16.66 1.23
C ASP A 123 7.13 -17.84 1.69
N LEU A 124 6.35 -17.70 2.77
CA LEU A 124 5.40 -18.73 3.19
C LEU A 124 4.45 -19.10 2.04
N GLY A 125 4.15 -20.39 1.93
CA GLY A 125 3.30 -20.91 0.86
C GLY A 125 3.92 -20.78 -0.53
N ASP A 126 5.24 -20.96 -0.64
CA ASP A 126 6.01 -20.88 -1.88
C ASP A 126 5.91 -19.50 -2.54
N GLY A 127 6.34 -18.47 -1.82
CA GLY A 127 6.33 -17.08 -2.31
C GLY A 127 4.95 -16.43 -2.39
N ALA A 128 3.94 -16.97 -1.69
CA ALA A 128 2.56 -16.50 -1.82
C ALA A 128 2.37 -15.04 -1.37
N GLY A 129 3.15 -14.56 -0.40
CA GLY A 129 3.08 -13.16 0.03
C GLY A 129 3.56 -12.20 -1.06
N TRP A 130 4.65 -12.56 -1.74
CA TRP A 130 5.20 -11.80 -2.85
C TRP A 130 4.28 -11.80 -4.08
N GLU A 131 3.68 -12.95 -4.42
CA GLU A 131 2.70 -13.04 -5.49
C GLU A 131 1.48 -12.14 -5.22
N LEU A 132 0.95 -12.19 -3.99
CA LEU A 132 -0.16 -11.34 -3.59
C LEU A 132 0.21 -9.85 -3.69
N LEU A 133 1.39 -9.48 -3.21
CA LEU A 133 1.87 -8.10 -3.26
C LEU A 133 2.03 -7.63 -4.72
N GLN A 134 2.56 -8.47 -5.60
CA GLN A 134 2.69 -8.19 -7.03
C GLN A 134 1.33 -7.99 -7.71
N ALA A 135 0.33 -8.79 -7.34
CA ALA A 135 -1.02 -8.65 -7.86
C ALA A 135 -1.69 -7.34 -7.39
N MET A 136 -1.57 -7.00 -6.11
CA MET A 136 -2.17 -5.80 -5.52
C MET A 136 -1.51 -4.51 -6.02
N LEU A 137 -0.18 -4.53 -6.22
CA LEU A 137 0.60 -3.38 -6.66
C LEU A 137 0.75 -3.27 -8.18
N ASN A 138 -0.05 -4.02 -8.97
CA ASN A 138 0.04 -4.01 -10.42
C ASN A 138 -0.10 -2.57 -10.98
N PRO A 139 0.78 -2.11 -11.90
CA PRO A 139 0.66 -0.79 -12.50
C PRO A 139 -0.66 -0.59 -13.25
N ASP A 140 -1.18 -1.66 -13.87
CA ASP A 140 -2.48 -1.64 -14.53
C ASP A 140 -3.59 -1.95 -13.53
N PHE A 141 -4.40 -0.94 -13.20
CA PHE A 141 -5.50 -1.07 -12.25
C PHE A 141 -6.50 -2.18 -12.64
N ARG A 142 -6.59 -2.53 -13.93
CA ARG A 142 -7.50 -3.58 -14.43
C ARG A 142 -7.01 -4.99 -14.11
N LYS A 143 -5.71 -5.14 -13.84
CA LYS A 143 -5.09 -6.42 -13.49
C LYS A 143 -5.04 -6.65 -11.98
N ARG A 144 -5.40 -5.64 -11.17
CA ARG A 144 -5.45 -5.79 -9.72
C ARG A 144 -6.62 -6.68 -9.32
N PRO A 145 -6.46 -7.53 -8.29
CA PRO A 145 -7.54 -8.36 -7.78
C PRO A 145 -8.62 -7.51 -7.12
N VAL A 146 -9.84 -8.04 -7.06
CA VAL A 146 -10.88 -7.51 -6.17
C VAL A 146 -10.66 -8.01 -4.74
N ALA A 147 -11.28 -7.34 -3.76
CA ALA A 147 -11.11 -7.68 -2.34
C ALA A 147 -11.42 -9.15 -2.02
N GLU A 148 -12.44 -9.73 -2.64
CA GLU A 148 -12.78 -11.15 -2.47
C GLU A 148 -11.66 -12.08 -2.96
N ALA A 149 -10.99 -11.75 -4.06
CA ALA A 149 -9.86 -12.53 -4.55
C ALA A 149 -8.64 -12.40 -3.62
N VAL A 150 -8.43 -11.24 -3.01
CA VAL A 150 -7.39 -11.03 -1.98
C VAL A 150 -7.68 -11.89 -0.75
N LEU A 151 -8.91 -11.92 -0.25
CA LEU A 151 -9.31 -12.71 0.92
C LEU A 151 -9.16 -14.23 0.69
N ASN A 152 -9.40 -14.68 -0.54
CA ASN A 152 -9.26 -16.09 -0.93
C ASN A 152 -7.83 -16.45 -1.39
N HIS A 153 -6.89 -15.51 -1.34
CA HIS A 153 -5.51 -15.78 -1.75
C HIS A 153 -4.84 -16.78 -0.80
N ARG A 154 -4.05 -17.72 -1.35
CA ARG A 154 -3.41 -18.80 -0.58
C ARG A 154 -2.55 -18.30 0.59
N PHE A 155 -1.99 -17.11 0.48
CA PHE A 155 -1.26 -16.43 1.55
C PHE A 155 -2.15 -16.11 2.74
N VAL A 156 -3.33 -15.53 2.50
CA VAL A 156 -4.29 -15.11 3.54
C VAL A 156 -4.96 -16.33 4.17
N THR A 157 -5.36 -17.30 3.34
CA THR A 157 -6.03 -18.51 3.82
C THR A 157 -5.07 -19.51 4.48
N GLY A 158 -3.80 -19.50 4.08
CA GLY A 158 -2.75 -20.36 4.62
C GLY A 158 -2.12 -19.85 5.92
N ALA A 159 -2.18 -18.53 6.19
CA ALA A 159 -1.66 -17.92 7.41
C ALA A 159 -2.48 -18.26 8.69
N GLY A 160 -3.58 -19.01 8.55
CA GLY A 160 -4.43 -19.47 9.66
C GLY A 160 -4.19 -20.92 10.10
N GLN A 161 -3.12 -21.58 9.62
CA GLN A 161 -2.77 -22.97 9.97
C GLN A 161 -1.47 -23.06 10.76
#